data_AF-A0A9E2IJS3-F1
#
_entry.id   AF-A0A9E2IJS3-F1
#
_cell.length_a   1.000
_cell.length_b   1.000
_cell.length_c   1.000
_cell.angle_alpha   90.00
_cell.angle_beta   90.00
_cell.angle_gamma   90.00
#
_symmetry.space_group_name_H-M   'P 1'
#
loop_
_entity.id
_entity.type
_entity.pdbx_description
1 polymer ?
#
loop_
_entity_poly.entity_id
_entity_poly.type
_entity_poly.pdbx_seq_one_letter_code
_entity_poly.pdbx_strand_id
1 'polypeptide(L)'
;MRPRLEAKRQGGLWILQNFEFWRDLTKFALQIWWTRTLEGVKMAQKYFINNKSWAEIDGALCKIAKFLRFDKTQEFEIKGRKYYPYAVLSMICLKFAEPVTGLIFHKQDYDHLCMAFEKVKQGQEVLILWSNNRYKSWAKIFSPFMPKLWVMICPGGAFEIETNKDYRPETTGEVRWNAFKPIIEWKPEVMV
;
A
#
# COMPACT_ATOMS: atom_id res chain seq x y z
N MET A 1 -10.52 -3.73 36.56
CA MET A 1 -11.87 -3.24 36.94
C MET A 1 -12.80 -3.50 35.77
N ARG A 2 -13.90 -4.26 35.94
CA ARG A 2 -14.89 -4.46 34.87
C ARG A 2 -15.88 -3.28 34.89
N PRO A 3 -16.17 -2.63 33.75
CA PRO A 3 -17.15 -1.55 33.73
C PRO A 3 -18.55 -2.11 34.02
N ARG A 4 -19.25 -1.47 34.95
CA ARG A 4 -20.63 -1.78 35.32
C ARG A 4 -21.55 -1.09 34.32
N LEU A 5 -22.32 -1.87 33.56
CA LEU A 5 -23.29 -1.35 32.59
C LEU A 5 -24.54 -0.88 33.35
N GLU A 6 -24.80 0.41 33.33
CA GLU A 6 -26.08 0.97 33.78
C GLU A 6 -26.99 1.17 32.56
N ALA A 7 -28.14 0.50 32.58
CA ALA A 7 -29.13 0.61 31.53
C ALA A 7 -30.28 1.49 32.02
N LYS A 8 -30.55 2.62 31.35
CA LYS A 8 -31.70 3.49 31.62
C LYS A 8 -32.79 3.28 30.57
N ARG A 9 -34.04 3.25 31.04
CA ARG A 9 -35.25 3.01 30.24
C ARG A 9 -35.87 4.36 29.85
N GLN A 10 -35.94 4.66 28.56
CA GLN A 10 -36.77 5.75 28.02
C GLN A 10 -37.62 5.19 26.87
N GLY A 11 -38.94 5.38 26.93
CA GLY A 11 -39.83 5.12 25.81
C GLY A 11 -39.92 3.67 25.30
N GLY A 12 -39.74 2.67 26.17
CA GLY A 12 -39.94 1.26 25.79
C GLY A 12 -38.85 0.63 24.91
N LEU A 13 -37.79 1.36 24.57
CA LEU A 13 -36.65 0.87 23.80
C LEU A 13 -35.37 0.94 24.64
N TRP A 14 -34.64 -0.17 24.77
CA TRP A 14 -33.33 -0.18 25.42
C TRP A 14 -32.29 0.39 24.43
N ILE A 15 -31.87 1.64 24.64
CA ILE A 15 -30.78 2.25 23.87
C ILE A 15 -29.50 2.16 24.69
N LEU A 16 -28.56 1.32 24.26
CA LEU A 16 -27.21 1.29 24.80
C LEU A 16 -26.43 2.51 24.30
N GLN A 17 -26.46 3.61 25.07
CA GLN A 17 -25.67 4.82 24.81
C GLN A 17 -24.21 4.64 25.26
N ASN A 18 -23.47 3.73 24.63
CA ASN A 18 -22.03 3.66 24.82
C ASN A 18 -21.33 3.68 23.46
N PHE A 19 -20.96 4.88 23.03
CA PHE A 19 -20.32 5.15 21.74
C PHE A 19 -18.95 4.45 21.61
N GLU A 20 -18.26 4.21 22.72
CA GLU A 20 -16.99 3.48 22.75
C GLU A 20 -17.15 1.96 22.48
N PHE A 21 -18.26 1.36 22.92
CA PHE A 21 -18.56 -0.06 22.69
C PHE A 21 -18.81 -0.36 21.21
N TRP A 22 -19.48 0.55 20.49
CA TRP A 22 -19.69 0.44 19.05
C TRP A 22 -18.41 0.64 18.23
N ARG A 23 -17.48 1.47 18.73
CA ARG A 23 -16.18 1.71 18.07
C ARG A 23 -15.24 0.50 18.16
N ASP A 24 -15.33 -0.27 19.24
CA ASP A 24 -14.59 -1.52 19.37
C ASP A 24 -15.25 -2.67 18.63
N LEU A 25 -16.59 -2.75 18.59
CA LEU A 25 -17.31 -3.75 17.79
C LEU A 25 -17.09 -3.60 16.29
N THR A 26 -16.98 -2.37 15.78
CA THR A 26 -16.68 -2.12 14.36
C THR A 26 -15.25 -2.49 13.99
N LYS A 27 -14.27 -2.25 14.87
CA LYS A 27 -12.90 -2.76 14.71
C LYS A 27 -12.84 -4.29 14.75
N PHE A 28 -13.56 -4.91 15.70
CA PHE A 28 -13.62 -6.36 15.83
C PHE A 28 -14.36 -7.01 14.64
N ALA A 29 -15.44 -6.39 14.16
CA ALA A 29 -16.19 -6.84 12.99
C ALA A 29 -15.38 -6.69 11.69
N LEU A 30 -14.60 -5.62 11.51
CA LEU A 30 -13.67 -5.48 10.39
C LEU A 30 -12.57 -6.54 10.43
N GLN A 31 -12.08 -6.88 11.62
CA GLN A 31 -11.05 -7.91 11.79
C GLN A 31 -11.60 -9.33 11.55
N ILE A 32 -12.82 -9.62 12.02
CA ILE A 32 -13.53 -10.89 11.74
C ILE A 32 -13.92 -11.01 10.27
N TRP A 33 -14.35 -9.91 9.65
CA TRP A 33 -14.65 -9.87 8.21
C TRP A 33 -13.38 -10.09 7.38
N TRP A 34 -12.22 -9.56 7.82
CA TRP A 34 -10.93 -9.83 7.19
C TRP A 34 -10.52 -11.31 7.29
N THR A 35 -10.77 -11.97 8.42
CA THR A 35 -10.48 -13.40 8.58
C THR A 35 -11.44 -14.32 7.81
N ARG A 36 -12.72 -13.97 7.67
CA ARG A 36 -13.71 -14.83 6.98
C ARG A 36 -13.73 -14.68 5.46
N THR A 37 -13.37 -13.52 4.92
CA THR A 37 -13.42 -13.29 3.45
C THR A 37 -12.20 -13.87 2.72
N LEU A 38 -11.19 -14.35 3.45
CA LEU A 38 -9.98 -14.98 2.88
C LEU A 38 -10.00 -16.51 2.90
N GLU A 39 -11.00 -17.15 3.50
CA GLU A 39 -11.07 -18.62 3.59
C GLU A 39 -11.64 -19.31 2.33
N GLY A 40 -12.29 -18.56 1.42
CA GLY A 40 -13.05 -19.15 0.31
C GLY A 40 -12.37 -19.14 -1.07
N VAL A 41 -11.33 -18.35 -1.28
CA VAL A 41 -10.65 -18.24 -2.58
C VAL A 41 -9.14 -18.21 -2.32
N LYS A 42 -8.51 -19.38 -2.29
CA LYS A 42 -7.05 -19.52 -2.33
C LYS A 42 -6.55 -19.17 -3.74
N MET A 43 -6.75 -17.93 -4.19
CA MET A 43 -5.97 -17.42 -5.30
C MET A 43 -4.54 -17.28 -4.80
N ALA A 44 -3.58 -17.70 -5.62
CA ALA A 44 -2.17 -17.68 -5.27
C ALA A 44 -1.70 -16.22 -5.20
N GLN A 45 -1.96 -15.56 -4.07
CA GLN A 45 -1.53 -14.19 -3.84
C GLN A 45 -0.01 -14.13 -4.00
N LYS A 46 0.44 -13.28 -4.93
CA LYS A 46 1.86 -13.12 -5.21
C LYS A 46 2.49 -12.20 -4.16
N TYR A 47 3.60 -12.62 -3.59
CA TYR A 47 4.31 -11.89 -2.54
C TYR A 47 5.69 -11.45 -3.02
N PHE A 48 6.00 -10.16 -2.88
CA PHE A 48 7.33 -9.60 -3.07
C PHE A 48 8.01 -9.44 -1.72
N ILE A 49 8.88 -10.40 -1.40
CA ILE A 49 9.55 -10.52 -0.10
C ILE A 49 11.01 -10.09 -0.21
N ASN A 50 11.66 -10.41 -1.33
CA ASN A 50 13.08 -10.16 -1.54
C ASN A 50 13.33 -9.46 -2.88
N ASN A 51 14.56 -8.99 -3.09
CA ASN A 51 14.94 -8.28 -4.32
C ASN A 51 14.64 -9.09 -5.59
N LYS A 52 14.72 -10.43 -5.57
CA LYS A 52 14.41 -11.26 -6.75
C LYS A 52 12.92 -11.20 -7.10
N SER A 53 12.05 -11.32 -6.11
CA SER A 53 10.60 -11.21 -6.32
C SER A 53 10.16 -9.79 -6.72
N TRP A 54 10.79 -8.76 -6.15
CA TRP A 54 10.54 -7.38 -6.56
C TRP A 54 11.07 -7.06 -7.97
N ALA A 55 12.15 -7.72 -8.42
CA ALA A 55 12.69 -7.54 -9.77
C ALA A 55 11.70 -7.88 -10.88
N GLU A 56 10.66 -8.66 -10.60
CA GLU A 56 9.59 -8.94 -11.56
C GLU A 56 8.83 -7.68 -12.00
N ILE A 57 8.78 -6.65 -11.15
CA ILE A 57 8.18 -5.34 -11.45
C ILE A 57 9.22 -4.24 -11.64
N ASP A 58 10.49 -4.57 -11.91
CA ASP A 58 11.52 -3.55 -12.13
C ASP A 58 11.13 -2.57 -13.23
N GLY A 59 11.12 -1.28 -12.87
CA GLY A 59 10.73 -0.17 -13.73
C GLY A 59 9.24 -0.10 -14.05
N ALA A 60 8.41 -1.01 -13.53
CA ALA A 60 6.97 -0.98 -13.73
C ALA A 60 6.31 -0.07 -12.69
N LEU A 61 5.36 0.73 -13.17
CA LEU A 61 4.50 1.55 -12.32
C LEU A 61 3.43 0.68 -11.67
N CYS A 62 3.21 0.87 -10.38
CA CYS A 62 2.14 0.20 -9.64
C CYS A 62 1.38 1.18 -8.76
N LYS A 63 0.05 1.02 -8.69
CA LYS A 63 -0.82 1.77 -7.79
C LYS A 63 -0.95 1.06 -6.45
N ILE A 64 -0.77 1.78 -5.34
CA ILE A 64 -1.02 1.20 -4.02
C ILE A 64 -2.52 1.23 -3.73
N ALA A 65 -3.11 0.05 -3.60
CA ALA A 65 -4.51 -0.12 -3.20
C ALA A 65 -4.67 -0.12 -1.68
N LYS A 66 -3.70 -0.67 -0.93
CA LYS A 66 -3.72 -0.71 0.53
C LYS A 66 -2.32 -0.57 1.11
N PHE A 67 -2.18 0.25 2.14
CA PHE A 67 -0.94 0.41 2.91
C PHE A 67 -1.21 0.02 4.36
N LEU A 68 -0.56 -1.03 4.82
CA LEU A 68 -0.61 -1.50 6.20
C LEU A 68 0.74 -1.22 6.86
N ARG A 69 0.75 -0.32 7.83
CA ARG A 69 1.93 -0.04 8.66
C ARG A 69 2.06 -1.13 9.71
N PHE A 70 3.28 -1.58 9.95
CA PHE A 70 3.59 -2.48 11.04
C PHE A 70 4.52 -1.80 12.04
N ASP A 71 4.24 -2.08 13.31
CA ASP A 71 5.19 -1.80 14.37
C ASP A 71 6.28 -2.87 14.35
N LYS A 72 7.47 -2.54 14.88
CA LYS A 72 8.67 -3.41 14.85
C LYS A 72 8.47 -4.81 15.45
N THR A 73 7.38 -5.04 16.17
CA THR A 73 7.04 -6.29 16.87
C THR A 73 6.01 -7.13 16.13
N GLN A 74 5.42 -6.64 15.04
CA GLN A 74 4.38 -7.36 14.31
C GLN A 74 4.99 -8.34 13.31
N GLU A 75 4.52 -9.58 13.34
CA GLU A 75 4.95 -10.63 12.42
C GLU A 75 3.99 -10.77 11.24
N PHE A 76 4.55 -11.02 10.07
CA PHE A 76 3.82 -11.39 8.87
C PHE A 76 4.24 -12.78 8.44
N GLU A 77 3.30 -13.73 8.38
CA GLU A 77 3.59 -15.11 8.03
C GLU A 77 3.21 -15.44 6.59
N ILE A 78 4.15 -15.99 5.82
CA ILE A 78 3.92 -16.48 4.46
C ILE A 78 4.46 -17.90 4.37
N LYS A 79 3.57 -18.87 4.08
CA LYS A 79 3.92 -20.29 3.91
C LYS A 79 4.74 -20.85 5.10
N GLY A 80 4.35 -20.57 6.34
CA GLY A 80 5.05 -21.06 7.54
C GLY A 80 6.31 -20.28 7.93
N ARG A 81 6.67 -19.22 7.19
CA ARG A 81 7.85 -18.38 7.49
C ARG A 81 7.40 -17.01 7.97
N LYS A 82 8.01 -16.56 9.08
CA LYS A 82 7.74 -15.28 9.71
C LYS A 82 8.68 -14.20 9.19
N TYR A 83 8.12 -13.02 8.93
CA TYR A 83 8.82 -11.83 8.48
C TYR A 83 8.43 -10.64 9.36
N TYR A 84 9.32 -9.65 9.47
CA TYR A 84 9.10 -8.43 10.26
C TYR A 84 9.29 -7.19 9.39
N PRO A 85 8.44 -6.97 8.36
CA PRO A 85 8.54 -5.77 7.54
C PRO A 85 8.03 -4.55 8.28
N TYR A 86 8.49 -3.36 7.91
CA TYR A 86 7.94 -2.09 8.40
C TYR A 86 6.52 -1.84 7.86
N ALA A 87 6.20 -2.38 6.68
CA ALA A 87 4.88 -2.27 6.09
C ALA A 87 4.59 -3.36 5.07
N VAL A 88 3.29 -3.54 4.80
CA VAL A 88 2.77 -4.39 3.73
C VAL A 88 1.93 -3.55 2.78
N LEU A 89 2.22 -3.66 1.49
CA LEU A 89 1.51 -3.02 0.40
C LEU A 89 0.64 -4.05 -0.32
N SER A 90 -0.62 -3.72 -0.56
CA SER A 90 -1.40 -4.33 -1.64
C SER A 90 -1.41 -3.37 -2.82
N MET A 91 -1.01 -3.86 -3.99
CA MET A 91 -0.69 -3.02 -5.12
C MET A 91 -1.19 -3.65 -6.42
N ILE A 92 -1.63 -2.80 -7.34
CA ILE A 92 -2.09 -3.16 -8.68
C ILE A 92 -0.99 -2.77 -9.64
N CYS A 93 -0.54 -3.73 -10.46
CA CYS A 93 0.54 -3.54 -11.43
C CYS A 93 0.10 -4.06 -12.79
N LEU A 94 0.44 -3.39 -13.88
CA LEU A 94 0.06 -3.82 -15.23
C LEU A 94 0.53 -5.25 -15.57
N LYS A 95 1.68 -5.67 -15.02
CA LYS A 95 2.24 -7.01 -15.25
C LYS A 95 1.40 -8.15 -14.66
N PHE A 96 0.47 -7.87 -13.75
CA PHE A 96 -0.31 -8.88 -13.04
C PHE A 96 -1.79 -8.54 -13.10
N ALA A 97 -2.62 -9.51 -13.48
CA ALA A 97 -4.08 -9.33 -13.49
C ALA A 97 -4.65 -9.19 -12.06
N GLU A 98 -3.96 -9.75 -11.07
CA GLU A 98 -4.37 -9.74 -9.67
C GLU A 98 -3.52 -8.78 -8.84
N PRO A 99 -4.08 -8.21 -7.75
CA PRO A 99 -3.32 -7.45 -6.79
C PRO A 99 -2.16 -8.27 -6.21
N VAL A 100 -0.96 -7.69 -6.23
CA VAL A 100 0.24 -8.29 -5.65
C VAL A 100 0.54 -7.65 -4.30
N THR A 101 1.26 -8.38 -3.45
CA THR A 101 1.58 -7.94 -2.08
C THR A 101 3.07 -7.72 -1.91
N GLY A 102 3.46 -6.49 -1.60
CA GLY A 102 4.86 -6.12 -1.38
C GLY A 102 5.18 -5.94 0.10
N LEU A 103 6.26 -6.55 0.58
CA LEU A 103 6.77 -6.34 1.93
C LEU A 103 7.89 -5.29 1.90
N ILE A 104 7.82 -4.31 2.80
CA ILE A 104 8.77 -3.21 2.90
C ILE A 104 9.71 -3.45 4.08
N PHE A 105 10.98 -3.69 3.78
CA PHE A 105 12.03 -3.93 4.78
C PHE A 105 13.00 -2.77 4.95
N HIS A 106 13.05 -1.84 3.98
CA HIS A 106 13.97 -0.72 4.05
C HIS A 106 13.31 0.48 4.75
N LYS A 107 14.01 1.07 5.73
CA LYS A 107 13.47 2.16 6.54
C LYS A 107 13.13 3.39 5.71
N GLN A 108 14.01 3.80 4.80
CA GLN A 108 13.76 4.99 3.96
C GLN A 108 12.56 4.80 3.02
N ASP A 109 12.38 3.60 2.47
CA ASP A 109 11.21 3.31 1.61
C ASP A 109 9.92 3.39 2.45
N TYR A 110 9.96 2.89 3.69
CA TYR A 110 8.86 3.04 4.65
C TYR A 110 8.57 4.49 5.01
N ASP A 111 9.59 5.29 5.30
CA ASP A 111 9.44 6.70 5.65
C ASP A 111 8.83 7.50 4.48
N HIS A 112 9.26 7.22 3.24
CA HIS A 112 8.68 7.80 2.03
C HIS A 112 7.19 7.44 1.86
N LEU A 113 6.83 6.17 2.08
CA LEU A 113 5.44 5.74 2.06
C LEU A 113 4.61 6.42 3.15
N CYS A 114 5.15 6.54 4.38
CA CYS A 114 4.47 7.23 5.46
C CYS A 114 4.18 8.68 5.11
N MET A 115 5.19 9.40 4.59
CA MET A 115 5.03 10.78 4.13
C MET A 115 4.01 10.91 2.99
N ALA A 116 4.01 9.97 2.05
CA ALA A 116 3.04 9.96 0.95
C ALA A 116 1.60 9.80 1.46
N PHE A 117 1.36 8.81 2.32
CA PHE A 117 0.02 8.56 2.86
C PHE A 117 -0.44 9.60 3.88
N GLU A 118 0.45 10.40 4.45
CA GLU A 118 0.09 11.57 5.27
C GLU A 118 -0.31 12.78 4.43
N LYS A 119 0.19 12.89 3.20
CA LYS A 119 -0.05 14.04 2.31
C LYS A 119 -1.09 13.79 1.22
N VAL A 120 -1.42 12.54 0.94
CA VAL A 120 -2.40 12.18 -0.09
C VAL A 120 -3.78 12.74 0.28
N LYS A 121 -4.42 13.39 -0.69
CA LYS A 121 -5.75 13.99 -0.56
C LYS A 121 -6.79 13.17 -1.34
N GLN A 122 -8.07 13.48 -1.10
CA GLN A 122 -9.16 12.90 -1.91
C GLN A 122 -8.96 13.24 -3.39
N GLY A 123 -9.19 12.26 -4.26
CA GLY A 123 -8.98 12.40 -5.71
C GLY A 123 -7.52 12.33 -6.14
N GLN A 124 -6.60 11.98 -5.23
CA GLN A 124 -5.21 11.65 -5.53
C GLN A 124 -4.95 10.17 -5.29
N GLU A 125 -3.88 9.66 -5.87
CA GLU A 125 -3.44 8.28 -5.68
C GLU A 125 -1.93 8.20 -5.43
N VAL A 126 -1.53 7.18 -4.69
CA VAL A 126 -0.12 6.90 -4.42
C VAL A 126 0.38 5.84 -5.39
N LEU A 127 1.35 6.22 -6.19
CA LEU A 127 2.01 5.36 -7.16
C LEU A 127 3.43 5.04 -6.69
N ILE A 128 3.90 3.85 -7.03
CA ILE A 128 5.27 3.45 -6.78
C ILE A 128 5.93 2.93 -8.05
N LEU A 129 7.22 3.17 -8.14
CA LEU A 129 8.10 2.52 -9.08
C LEU A 129 9.23 1.88 -8.28
N TRP A 130 9.33 0.57 -8.38
CA TRP A 130 10.47 -0.17 -7.83
C TRP A 130 11.54 -0.26 -8.91
N SER A 131 12.79 0.10 -8.58
CA SER A 131 13.89 -0.19 -9.48
C SER A 131 15.19 -0.54 -8.80
N ASN A 132 15.87 -1.55 -9.36
CA ASN A 132 17.21 -1.96 -8.95
C ASN A 132 18.28 -1.58 -10.00
N ASN A 133 17.86 -1.22 -11.21
CA ASN A 133 18.76 -0.93 -12.33
C ASN A 133 19.05 0.56 -12.51
N ARG A 134 18.25 1.44 -11.89
CA ARG A 134 18.41 2.90 -11.99
C ARG A 134 19.28 3.52 -10.89
N TYR A 135 20.23 2.78 -10.34
CA TYR A 135 21.16 3.32 -9.35
C TYR A 135 22.33 4.08 -9.98
N LYS A 136 22.78 5.12 -9.26
CA LYS A 136 24.06 5.78 -9.52
C LYS A 136 25.17 4.72 -9.48
N SER A 137 26.18 4.83 -10.34
CA SER A 137 27.20 3.79 -10.54
C SER A 137 27.89 3.35 -9.23
N TRP A 138 28.15 4.29 -8.31
CA TRP A 138 28.75 4.00 -7.01
C TRP A 138 27.83 3.21 -6.07
N ALA A 139 26.51 3.37 -6.18
CA ALA A 139 25.53 2.71 -5.31
C ALA A 139 25.23 1.26 -5.76
N LYS A 140 25.58 0.88 -6.99
CA LYS A 140 25.33 -0.47 -7.54
C LYS A 140 25.98 -1.59 -6.72
N ILE A 141 27.17 -1.33 -6.17
CA ILE A 141 27.94 -2.29 -5.35
C ILE A 141 27.17 -2.62 -4.05
N PHE A 142 26.39 -1.67 -3.53
CA PHE A 142 25.61 -1.82 -2.30
C PHE A 142 24.12 -2.03 -2.56
N SER A 143 23.73 -2.26 -3.82
CA SER A 143 22.34 -2.39 -4.25
C SER A 143 21.47 -3.33 -3.41
N PRO A 144 21.96 -4.45 -2.81
CA PRO A 144 21.12 -5.29 -1.97
C PRO A 144 20.49 -4.55 -0.78
N PHE A 145 21.21 -3.59 -0.20
CA PHE A 145 20.83 -2.86 1.01
C PHE A 145 20.25 -1.47 0.74
N MET A 146 20.21 -1.04 -0.52
CA MET A 146 19.74 0.29 -0.89
C MET A 146 18.21 0.38 -0.94
N PRO A 147 17.63 1.57 -0.66
CA PRO A 147 16.22 1.87 -0.94
C PRO A 147 15.94 1.74 -2.43
N LYS A 148 14.77 1.21 -2.78
CA LYS A 148 14.44 0.86 -4.18
C LYS A 148 13.13 1.46 -4.66
N LEU A 149 12.38 2.12 -3.77
CA LEU A 149 11.05 2.61 -4.07
C LEU A 149 11.10 4.12 -4.32
N TRP A 150 10.74 4.49 -5.54
CA TRP A 150 10.30 5.84 -5.86
C TRP A 150 8.80 5.93 -5.60
N VAL A 151 8.43 6.76 -4.63
CA VAL A 151 7.04 6.97 -4.20
C VAL A 151 6.55 8.30 -4.75
N MET A 152 5.35 8.33 -5.33
CA MET A 152 4.76 9.51 -5.96
C MET A 152 3.30 9.67 -5.54
N ILE A 153 2.87 10.91 -5.34
CA ILE A 153 1.44 11.26 -5.30
C ILE A 153 1.08 11.85 -6.66
N CYS A 154 0.11 11.25 -7.32
CA CYS A 154 -0.40 11.68 -8.61
C CYS A 154 -1.88 12.07 -8.53
N PRO A 155 -2.40 12.84 -9.50
CA PRO A 155 -3.83 13.00 -9.68
C PRO A 155 -4.51 11.63 -9.86
N GLY A 156 -5.75 11.49 -9.40
CA GLY A 156 -6.51 10.25 -9.53
C GLY A 156 -6.68 9.85 -11.00
N GLY A 157 -6.49 8.57 -11.30
CA GLY A 157 -6.53 8.07 -12.68
C GLY A 157 -5.19 8.10 -13.41
N ALA A 158 -4.13 8.63 -12.80
CA ALA A 158 -2.80 8.68 -13.41
C ALA A 158 -2.24 7.28 -13.73
N PHE A 159 -2.52 6.28 -12.90
CA PHE A 159 -2.17 4.89 -13.13
C PHE A 159 -2.84 4.34 -14.39
N GLU A 160 -4.16 4.53 -14.52
CA GLU A 160 -4.92 4.09 -15.69
C GLU A 160 -4.46 4.84 -16.94
N ILE A 161 -4.21 6.15 -16.83
CA ILE A 161 -3.67 6.94 -17.93
C ILE A 161 -2.34 6.38 -18.38
N GLU A 162 -1.40 6.08 -17.49
CA GLU A 162 -0.06 5.64 -17.89
C GLU A 162 -0.05 4.19 -18.40
N THR A 163 -0.80 3.29 -17.74
CA THR A 163 -0.78 1.85 -18.04
C THR A 163 -1.71 1.45 -19.19
N ASN A 164 -2.76 2.22 -19.47
CA ASN A 164 -3.67 1.94 -20.58
C ASN A 164 -3.25 2.72 -21.83
N LYS A 165 -2.91 1.98 -22.89
CA LYS A 165 -2.57 2.57 -24.20
C LYS A 165 -3.80 3.16 -24.90
N ASP A 166 -4.98 2.61 -24.61
CA ASP A 166 -6.26 2.97 -25.23
C ASP A 166 -7.08 3.94 -24.38
N TYR A 167 -6.46 4.59 -23.38
CA TYR A 167 -7.14 5.54 -22.51
C TYR A 167 -7.70 6.72 -23.33
N ARG A 168 -9.00 6.99 -23.17
CA ARG A 168 -9.70 8.09 -23.86
C ARG A 168 -10.02 9.25 -22.89
N PRO A 169 -9.93 10.52 -23.35
CA PRO A 169 -9.55 10.94 -24.70
C PRO A 169 -8.09 10.61 -25.01
N GLU A 170 -7.74 10.41 -26.30
CA GLU A 170 -6.37 10.15 -26.76
C GLU A 170 -5.46 11.32 -26.39
N THR A 171 -5.02 11.35 -25.14
CA THR A 171 -4.02 12.29 -24.67
C THR A 171 -2.69 11.70 -25.08
N THR A 172 -2.17 12.11 -26.23
CA THR A 172 -0.78 11.86 -26.62
C THR A 172 0.07 13.08 -26.24
N GLY A 173 1.37 12.86 -26.03
CA GLY A 173 2.33 13.94 -25.74
C GLY A 173 2.10 14.65 -24.40
N GLU A 174 2.08 15.98 -24.44
CA GLU A 174 2.11 16.87 -23.26
C GLU A 174 0.88 16.73 -22.35
N VAL A 175 -0.29 16.45 -22.91
CA VAL A 175 -1.53 16.31 -22.12
C VAL A 175 -1.48 15.06 -21.24
N ARG A 176 -0.95 13.95 -21.75
CA ARG A 176 -0.74 12.71 -20.98
C ARG A 176 0.25 12.94 -19.86
N TRP A 177 1.36 13.60 -20.19
CA TRP A 177 2.40 13.96 -19.23
C TRP A 177 1.84 14.83 -18.10
N ASN A 178 1.08 15.87 -18.43
CA ASN A 178 0.48 16.76 -17.44
C ASN A 178 -0.57 16.05 -16.56
N ALA A 179 -1.30 15.09 -17.11
CA ALA A 179 -2.26 14.30 -16.34
C ALA A 179 -1.59 13.28 -15.40
N PHE A 180 -0.45 12.72 -15.79
CA PHE A 180 0.34 11.81 -14.96
C PHE A 180 1.25 12.53 -13.95
N LYS A 181 1.66 13.77 -14.24
CA LYS A 181 2.71 14.51 -13.54
C LYS A 181 2.61 14.37 -12.02
N PRO A 182 3.65 13.84 -11.35
CA PRO A 182 3.67 13.75 -9.89
C PRO A 182 3.48 15.13 -9.26
N ILE A 183 2.58 15.22 -8.28
CA ILE A 183 2.35 16.41 -7.48
C ILE A 183 3.46 16.54 -6.43
N ILE A 184 3.81 15.40 -5.81
CA ILE A 184 4.90 15.25 -4.85
C ILE A 184 5.57 13.92 -5.14
N GLU A 185 6.89 13.89 -5.04
CA GLU A 185 7.67 12.67 -5.21
C GLU A 185 8.77 12.53 -4.15
N TRP A 186 9.01 11.29 -3.76
CA TRP A 186 10.11 10.89 -2.90
C TRP A 186 10.95 9.86 -3.63
N LYS A 187 12.07 10.34 -4.17
CA LYS A 187 13.04 9.54 -4.87
C LYS A 187 14.24 9.31 -3.95
N PRO A 188 14.66 8.05 -3.71
CA PRO A 188 15.89 7.79 -2.98
C PRO A 188 17.09 8.44 -3.68
N GLU A 189 17.99 9.07 -2.93
CA GLU A 189 19.14 9.81 -3.47
C GLU A 189 20.10 8.95 -4.31
N VAL A 190 20.06 7.65 -4.11
CA VAL A 190 20.86 6.66 -4.82
C VAL A 190 20.33 6.36 -6.23
N MET A 191 19.09 6.74 -6.54
CA MET A 191 18.48 6.56 -7.86
C MET A 191 18.79 7.74 -8.80
N VAL A 192 18.98 7.43 -10.08
CA VAL A 192 19.21 8.37 -11.20
C VAL A 192 17.89 8.82 -11.79
#